data_AF-A0A3N9TBM9-F1
#
_entry.id   AF-A0A3N9TBM9-F1
#
_cell.length_a   1.000
_cell.length_b   1.000
_cell.length_c   1.000
_cell.angle_alpha   90.00
_cell.angle_beta   90.00
_cell.angle_gamma   90.00
#
_symmetry.space_group_name_H-M   'P 1'
#
loop_
_entity.id
_entity.type
_entity.pdbx_description
1 polymer ?
#
loop_
_entity_poly.entity_id
_entity_poly.type
_entity_poly.pdbx_seq_one_letter_code
_entity_poly.pdbx_strand_id
1 'polypeptide(L)'
;MSKSDVNHASKPLVSTTVRISGEQHHAIEEMMRQMAMSKQKVLAFLLEEGLKVVKSNSQKEQDDAFSESSFYLFNLSKHENVSDETMMLTKQIIVAKDMYCQRLIRDIGAQRTVYFYSENKGVIAYGKTSGKTLQMGECVYQKLSNFQTLEYPVSVSAVRKILGINFISSNVITPLNDGHKIFEHINSVLHTCPKCGVQARGFNEIEKLFGFRNMPHKISHQSWCRMCRRG
;
A
#
# COMPACT_ATOMS: atom_id res chain seq x y z
N MET A 1 23.03 34.94 33.57
CA MET A 1 22.00 33.89 33.74
C MET A 1 20.93 34.13 32.68
N SER A 2 21.08 33.50 31.51
CA SER A 2 20.13 33.65 30.39
C SER A 2 19.03 32.62 30.53
N LYS A 3 17.77 33.08 30.63
CA LYS A 3 16.59 32.23 30.53
C LYS A 3 16.40 31.87 29.06
N SER A 4 16.56 30.59 28.73
CA SER A 4 16.19 30.03 27.45
C SER A 4 14.68 29.77 27.44
N ASP A 5 13.91 30.64 26.78
CA ASP A 5 12.52 30.37 26.43
C ASP A 5 12.47 29.33 25.32
N VAL A 6 12.14 28.08 25.69
CA VAL A 6 11.82 27.03 24.72
C VAL A 6 10.38 27.25 24.27
N ASN A 7 10.24 27.87 23.11
CA ASN A 7 8.96 28.15 22.46
C ASN A 7 8.38 26.83 21.92
N HIS A 8 7.42 26.23 22.64
CA HIS A 8 6.65 25.08 22.16
C HIS A 8 5.72 25.56 21.03
N ALA A 9 6.14 25.43 19.78
CA ALA A 9 5.29 25.71 18.63
C ALA A 9 4.03 24.82 18.68
N SER A 10 2.85 25.42 18.76
CA SER A 10 1.58 24.70 18.74
C SER A 10 1.40 24.03 17.37
N LYS A 11 0.92 22.78 17.36
CA LYS A 11 0.65 22.05 16.11
C LYS A 11 -0.39 22.82 15.29
N PRO A 12 -0.20 22.97 13.96
CA PRO A 12 -1.16 23.67 13.12
C PRO A 12 -2.51 22.95 13.13
N LEU A 13 -3.58 23.70 13.37
CA LEU A 13 -4.96 23.19 13.33
C LEU A 13 -5.55 23.38 11.94
N VAL A 14 -6.25 22.36 11.43
CA VAL A 14 -6.95 22.40 10.15
C VAL A 14 -8.44 22.19 10.39
N SER A 15 -9.28 23.08 9.84
CA SER A 15 -10.74 22.94 9.90
C SER A 15 -11.23 21.97 8.82
N THR A 16 -12.03 20.99 9.21
CA THR A 16 -12.58 19.96 8.31
C THR A 16 -14.09 19.83 8.52
N THR A 17 -14.87 19.81 7.43
CA THR A 17 -16.31 19.57 7.49
C THR A 17 -16.61 18.11 7.16
N VAL A 18 -17.38 17.43 8.02
CA VAL A 18 -17.79 16.03 7.83
C VAL A 18 -19.32 15.93 7.88
N ARG A 19 -19.89 15.05 7.04
CA ARG A 19 -21.30 14.66 7.14
C ARG A 19 -21.38 13.36 7.93
N ILE A 20 -22.27 13.30 8.90
CA ILE A 20 -22.49 12.15 9.77
C ILE A 20 -23.96 11.72 9.70
N SER A 21 -24.24 10.45 9.98
CA SER A 21 -25.61 9.95 10.04
C SER A 21 -26.36 10.51 11.25
N GLY A 22 -27.69 10.42 11.23
CA GLY A 22 -28.52 10.78 12.38
C GLY A 22 -28.16 9.98 13.64
N GLU A 23 -27.87 8.69 13.49
CA GLU A 23 -27.42 7.81 14.58
C GLU A 23 -26.09 8.27 15.18
N GLN A 24 -25.09 8.54 14.34
CA GLN A 24 -23.79 9.08 14.79
C GLN A 24 -23.94 10.41 15.50
N HIS A 25 -24.83 11.28 15.01
CA HIS A 25 -25.13 12.55 15.65
C HIS A 25 -25.70 12.36 17.06
N HIS A 26 -26.65 11.45 17.25
CA HIS A 26 -27.23 11.15 18.57
C HIS A 26 -26.18 10.58 19.53
N ALA A 27 -25.33 9.68 19.06
CA ALA A 27 -24.23 9.13 19.87
C ALA A 27 -23.26 10.22 20.34
N ILE A 28 -22.92 11.17 19.45
CA ILE A 28 -22.06 12.31 19.81
C ILE A 28 -22.74 13.22 20.84
N GLU A 29 -24.03 13.52 20.70
CA GLU A 29 -24.76 14.35 21.67
C GLU A 29 -24.83 13.70 23.06
N GLU A 30 -24.96 12.38 23.12
CA GLU A 30 -24.90 11.64 24.38
C GLU A 30 -23.51 11.73 25.03
N MET A 31 -22.45 11.52 24.24
CA MET A 31 -21.07 11.68 24.70
C MET A 31 -20.77 13.11 25.16
N MET A 32 -21.32 14.14 24.50
CA MET A 32 -21.19 15.53 24.94
C MET A 32 -21.75 15.73 26.35
N ARG A 33 -22.92 15.14 26.64
CA ARG A 33 -23.52 15.19 27.99
C ARG A 33 -22.66 14.46 29.01
N GLN A 34 -22.18 13.26 28.70
CA GLN A 34 -21.39 12.43 29.62
C GLN A 34 -20.00 13.00 29.91
N MET A 35 -19.35 13.58 28.90
CA MET A 35 -17.98 14.11 29.00
C MET A 35 -17.92 15.60 29.32
N ALA A 36 -19.07 16.29 29.36
CA ALA A 36 -19.17 17.75 29.52
C ALA A 36 -18.28 18.52 28.52
N MET A 37 -18.26 18.08 27.27
CA MET A 37 -17.44 18.63 26.19
C MET A 37 -18.29 19.19 25.06
N SER A 38 -17.76 20.17 24.32
CA SER A 38 -18.42 20.66 23.11
C SER A 38 -18.38 19.58 22.01
N LYS A 39 -19.33 19.65 21.07
CA LYS A 39 -19.41 18.74 19.92
C LYS A 39 -18.09 18.60 19.16
N GLN A 40 -17.40 19.72 18.94
CA GLN A 40 -16.11 19.75 18.24
C GLN A 40 -15.02 19.05 19.05
N LYS A 41 -15.01 19.22 20.38
CA LYS A 41 -14.05 18.54 21.25
C LYS A 41 -14.30 17.03 21.31
N VAL A 42 -15.56 16.59 21.37
CA VAL A 42 -15.92 15.16 21.31
C VAL A 42 -15.52 14.56 19.96
N LEU A 43 -15.81 15.23 18.85
CA LEU A 43 -15.39 14.79 17.52
C LEU A 43 -13.86 14.68 17.39
N ALA A 44 -13.12 15.68 17.88
CA ALA A 44 -11.67 15.66 17.88
C ALA A 44 -11.12 14.50 18.73
N PHE A 45 -11.70 14.27 19.91
CA PHE A 45 -11.35 13.15 20.79
C PHE A 45 -11.60 11.80 20.11
N LEU A 46 -12.79 11.58 19.53
CA LEU A 46 -13.11 10.35 18.81
C LEU A 46 -12.19 10.10 17.62
N LEU A 47 -11.81 11.15 16.89
CA LEU A 47 -10.82 11.06 15.81
C LEU A 47 -9.45 10.67 16.35
N GLU A 48 -9.01 11.25 17.46
CA GLU A 48 -7.74 10.93 18.08
C GLU A 48 -7.71 9.47 18.58
N GLU A 49 -8.75 9.03 19.29
CA GLU A 49 -8.88 7.65 19.75
C GLU A 49 -9.00 6.67 18.58
N GLY A 50 -9.78 7.01 17.55
CA GLY A 50 -9.85 6.21 16.32
C GLY A 50 -8.49 6.07 15.63
N LEU A 51 -7.70 7.15 15.57
CA LEU A 51 -6.33 7.10 15.04
C LEU A 51 -5.41 6.25 15.92
N LYS A 52 -5.56 6.30 17.26
CA LYS A 52 -4.82 5.42 18.18
C LYS A 52 -5.15 3.97 17.90
N VAL A 53 -6.43 3.60 17.82
CA VAL A 53 -6.86 2.23 17.51
C VAL A 53 -6.30 1.77 16.15
N VAL A 54 -6.39 2.59 15.10
CA VAL A 54 -5.82 2.26 13.78
C VAL A 54 -4.30 2.02 13.87
N LYS A 55 -3.56 2.86 14.60
CA LYS A 55 -2.11 2.71 14.79
C LYS A 55 -1.75 1.49 15.64
N SER A 56 -2.48 1.25 16.72
CA SER A 56 -2.24 0.15 17.66
C SER A 56 -2.59 -1.21 17.05
N ASN A 57 -3.67 -1.32 16.28
CA ASN A 57 -4.00 -2.56 15.57
C ASN A 57 -2.94 -2.85 14.49
N SER A 58 -2.43 -1.81 13.83
CA SER A 58 -1.32 -1.93 12.86
C SER A 58 -0.01 -2.43 13.50
N GLN A 59 0.16 -2.32 14.82
CA GLN A 59 1.33 -2.80 15.57
C GLN A 59 1.09 -4.17 16.24
N LYS A 60 -0.10 -4.41 16.82
CA LYS A 60 -0.42 -5.67 17.51
C LYS A 60 -0.65 -6.85 16.57
N GLU A 61 -1.17 -6.63 15.35
CA GLU A 61 -1.28 -7.68 14.33
C GLU A 61 0.08 -8.02 13.67
N GLN A 62 1.13 -7.23 13.94
CA GLN A 62 2.47 -7.38 13.33
C GLN A 62 3.42 -8.30 14.12
N ASP A 63 3.22 -8.62 15.39
CA ASP A 63 4.21 -9.42 16.13
C ASP A 63 3.94 -10.94 16.04
N ASP A 64 2.69 -11.41 16.01
CA ASP A 64 2.40 -12.86 16.00
C ASP A 64 2.23 -13.46 14.58
N ALA A 65 1.78 -12.69 13.58
CA ALA A 65 1.45 -13.19 12.24
C ALA A 65 2.50 -12.86 11.15
N PHE A 66 3.51 -12.06 11.48
CA PHE A 66 4.39 -11.48 10.47
C PHE A 66 5.35 -12.48 9.83
N SER A 67 5.98 -13.37 10.61
CA SER A 67 6.93 -14.34 10.05
C SER A 67 6.25 -15.54 9.35
N GLU A 68 4.98 -15.81 9.68
CA GLU A 68 4.20 -16.90 9.06
C GLU A 68 3.60 -16.53 7.71
N SER A 69 3.48 -15.23 7.42
CA SER A 69 2.85 -14.78 6.18
C SER A 69 3.64 -15.20 4.94
N SER A 70 2.93 -15.69 3.93
CA SER A 70 3.52 -16.03 2.63
C SER A 70 3.65 -14.84 1.69
N PHE A 71 3.00 -13.73 2.02
CA PHE A 71 2.86 -12.57 1.15
C PHE A 71 3.03 -11.28 1.95
N TYR A 72 3.72 -10.30 1.37
CA TYR A 72 3.95 -9.01 2.00
C TYR A 72 3.73 -7.87 1.02
N LEU A 73 3.23 -6.74 1.53
CA LEU A 73 3.15 -5.47 0.81
C LEU A 73 4.25 -4.55 1.33
N PHE A 74 5.17 -4.16 0.45
CA PHE A 74 6.28 -3.26 0.76
C PHE A 74 5.98 -1.86 0.20
N ASN A 75 5.79 -0.88 1.08
CA ASN A 75 5.40 0.48 0.72
C ASN A 75 6.63 1.33 0.37
N LEU A 76 6.78 1.63 -0.92
CA LEU A 76 7.84 2.46 -1.47
C LEU A 76 7.72 3.94 -1.09
N SER A 77 6.50 4.41 -0.82
CA SER A 77 6.23 5.82 -0.48
C SER A 77 6.79 6.24 0.89
N LYS A 78 7.31 5.29 1.68
CA LYS A 78 8.01 5.56 2.94
C LYS A 78 9.51 5.81 2.80
N HIS A 79 10.05 5.75 1.58
CA HIS A 79 11.42 6.14 1.32
C HIS A 79 11.47 7.57 0.79
N GLU A 80 12.23 8.43 1.46
CA GLU A 80 12.16 9.89 1.35
C GLU A 80 12.64 10.45 -0.01
N ASN A 81 13.15 9.61 -0.93
CA ASN A 81 13.62 10.06 -2.24
C ASN A 81 13.41 9.04 -3.36
N VAL A 82 13.11 9.54 -4.57
CA VAL A 82 12.90 8.77 -5.83
C VAL A 82 14.11 7.87 -6.18
N SER A 83 15.29 8.27 -5.73
CA SER A 83 16.54 7.50 -5.86
C SER A 83 16.46 6.13 -5.16
N ASP A 84 15.81 6.06 -3.99
CA ASP A 84 15.67 4.81 -3.22
C ASP A 84 14.73 3.82 -3.94
N GLU A 85 13.58 4.30 -4.44
CA GLU A 85 12.64 3.50 -5.24
C GLU A 85 13.33 2.92 -6.48
N THR A 86 14.03 3.78 -7.24
CA THR A 86 14.73 3.39 -8.47
C THR A 86 15.80 2.34 -8.16
N MET A 87 16.55 2.51 -7.08
CA MET A 87 17.56 1.56 -6.63
C MET A 87 16.93 0.20 -6.31
N MET A 88 15.83 0.16 -5.54
CA MET A 88 15.18 -1.08 -5.13
C MET A 88 14.64 -1.87 -6.32
N LEU A 89 14.01 -1.17 -7.28
CA LEU A 89 13.50 -1.78 -8.51
C LEU A 89 14.64 -2.30 -9.40
N THR A 90 15.69 -1.50 -9.58
CA THR A 90 16.83 -1.86 -10.46
C THR A 90 17.66 -2.99 -9.89
N LYS A 91 17.96 -2.94 -8.59
CA LYS A 91 18.73 -3.99 -7.90
C LYS A 91 17.88 -5.18 -7.49
N GLN A 92 16.56 -5.08 -7.60
CA GLN A 92 15.58 -6.11 -7.23
C GLN A 92 15.74 -6.52 -5.76
N ILE A 93 15.68 -5.53 -4.87
CA ILE A 93 15.89 -5.70 -3.43
C ILE A 93 14.79 -5.00 -2.62
N ILE A 94 14.45 -5.57 -1.46
CA ILE A 94 13.81 -4.81 -0.37
C ILE A 94 14.90 -4.32 0.58
N VAL A 95 14.80 -3.08 1.06
CA VAL A 95 15.80 -2.47 1.94
C VAL A 95 15.15 -1.70 3.07
N ALA A 96 15.72 -1.79 4.27
CA ALA A 96 15.31 -1.04 5.44
C ALA A 96 16.47 -0.20 5.96
N LYS A 97 16.15 1.06 6.32
CA LYS A 97 17.09 2.02 6.89
C LYS A 97 16.96 2.08 8.41
N ASP A 98 15.76 2.25 8.94
CA ASP A 98 15.52 2.34 10.38
C ASP A 98 15.53 0.97 11.07
N MET A 99 15.89 0.97 12.36
CA MET A 99 16.09 -0.25 13.16
C MET A 99 14.85 -1.14 13.22
N TYR A 100 13.65 -0.57 13.22
CA TYR A 100 12.40 -1.32 13.28
C TYR A 100 12.16 -2.09 11.98
N CYS A 101 12.25 -1.41 10.83
CA CYS A 101 12.07 -2.05 9.53
C CYS A 101 13.19 -3.06 9.23
N GLN A 102 14.41 -2.84 9.75
CA GLN A 102 15.50 -3.80 9.63
C GLN A 102 15.16 -5.13 10.32
N ARG A 103 14.52 -5.09 11.50
CA ARG A 103 14.04 -6.30 12.18
C ARG A 103 13.00 -7.03 11.33
N LEU A 104 12.00 -6.30 10.83
CA LEU A 104 10.96 -6.87 9.96
C LEU A 104 11.55 -7.54 8.72
N ILE A 105 12.46 -6.87 8.00
CA ILE A 105 13.09 -7.48 6.81
C ILE A 105 13.89 -8.73 7.19
N ARG A 106 14.53 -8.80 8.36
CA ARG A 106 15.25 -10.02 8.80
C ARG A 106 14.31 -11.20 9.06
N ASP A 107 13.10 -10.92 9.54
CA ASP A 107 12.14 -11.95 9.92
C ASP A 107 11.39 -12.57 8.72
N ILE A 108 11.54 -12.00 7.52
CA ILE A 108 10.97 -12.55 6.28
C ILE A 108 11.83 -13.70 5.79
N GLY A 109 11.28 -14.92 5.86
CA GLY A 109 11.91 -16.13 5.35
C GLY A 109 12.10 -16.15 3.83
N ALA A 110 12.68 -17.23 3.31
CA ALA A 110 12.89 -17.42 1.88
C ALA A 110 11.58 -17.76 1.14
N GLN A 111 11.56 -17.49 -0.17
CA GLN A 111 10.45 -17.83 -1.09
C GLN A 111 9.10 -17.17 -0.75
N ARG A 112 9.12 -16.08 0.02
CA ARG A 112 7.93 -15.28 0.31
C ARG A 112 7.72 -14.25 -0.79
N THR A 113 6.48 -14.03 -1.19
CA THR A 113 6.17 -13.05 -2.24
C THR A 113 6.06 -11.66 -1.62
N VAL A 114 6.79 -10.71 -2.17
CA VAL A 114 6.71 -9.30 -1.78
C VAL A 114 6.18 -8.49 -2.96
N TYR A 115 5.13 -7.72 -2.72
CA TYR A 115 4.55 -6.76 -3.64
C TYR A 115 5.06 -5.37 -3.33
N PHE A 116 5.59 -4.68 -4.34
CA PHE A 116 6.03 -3.30 -4.23
C PHE A 116 4.84 -2.39 -4.47
N TYR A 117 4.49 -1.60 -3.45
CA TYR A 117 3.31 -0.75 -3.43
C TYR A 117 3.69 0.73 -3.34
N SER A 118 2.98 1.56 -4.10
CA SER A 118 3.05 3.01 -4.04
C SER A 118 1.65 3.55 -3.76
N GLU A 119 1.52 4.49 -2.83
CA GLU A 119 0.22 5.05 -2.43
C GLU A 119 -0.55 5.73 -3.57
N ASN A 120 0.16 6.17 -4.61
CA ASN A 120 -0.44 6.83 -5.76
C ASN A 120 -0.71 5.90 -6.95
N LYS A 121 0.01 4.76 -7.04
CA LYS A 121 -0.05 3.85 -8.20
C LYS A 121 -0.69 2.51 -7.88
N GLY A 122 -0.56 2.02 -6.64
CA GLY A 122 -0.90 0.67 -6.23
C GLY A 122 0.31 -0.28 -6.32
N VAL A 123 0.09 -1.56 -6.63
CA VAL A 123 1.18 -2.55 -6.76
C VAL A 123 1.85 -2.39 -8.12
N ILE A 124 3.16 -2.12 -8.13
CA ILE A 124 3.95 -1.82 -9.33
C ILE A 124 4.98 -2.89 -9.70
N ALA A 125 5.33 -3.77 -8.76
CA ALA A 125 6.25 -4.88 -9.00
C ALA A 125 6.03 -5.96 -7.95
N TYR A 126 6.60 -7.14 -8.18
CA TYR A 126 6.64 -8.20 -7.18
C TYR A 126 7.85 -9.11 -7.38
N GLY A 127 8.23 -9.85 -6.33
CA GLY A 127 9.29 -10.84 -6.39
C GLY A 127 9.32 -11.74 -5.15
N LYS A 128 10.19 -12.74 -5.15
CA LYS A 128 10.33 -13.71 -4.07
C LYS A 128 11.58 -13.45 -3.23
N THR A 129 11.43 -13.35 -1.92
CA THR A 129 12.54 -13.13 -0.98
C THR A 129 13.57 -14.26 -1.00
N SER A 130 14.83 -13.91 -0.86
CA SER A 130 15.92 -14.87 -0.66
C SER A 130 15.95 -15.48 0.74
N GLY A 131 15.35 -14.83 1.74
CA GLY A 131 15.45 -15.19 3.16
C GLY A 131 16.82 -14.90 3.77
N LYS A 132 17.73 -14.29 3.01
CA LYS A 132 19.10 -13.95 3.45
C LYS A 132 19.26 -12.45 3.44
N THR A 133 19.52 -11.87 4.60
CA THR A 133 19.81 -10.45 4.72
C THR A 133 21.28 -10.15 4.50
N LEU A 134 21.55 -9.05 3.80
CA LEU A 134 22.86 -8.50 3.51
C LEU A 134 22.91 -7.05 4.00
N GLN A 135 24.12 -6.52 4.18
CA GLN A 135 24.34 -5.12 4.55
C GLN A 135 24.85 -4.31 3.36
N MET A 136 24.37 -3.06 3.26
CA MET A 136 24.85 -2.06 2.30
C MET A 136 24.91 -0.71 3.02
N GLY A 137 26.09 -0.33 3.50
CA GLY A 137 26.24 0.77 4.45
C GLY A 137 25.48 0.48 5.73
N GLU A 138 24.69 1.44 6.22
CA GLU A 138 23.86 1.29 7.42
C GLU A 138 22.54 0.56 7.16
N CYS A 139 22.27 0.17 5.90
CA CYS A 139 21.01 -0.46 5.51
C CYS A 139 21.11 -1.98 5.53
N VAL A 140 19.98 -2.64 5.87
CA VAL A 140 19.80 -4.08 5.70
C VAL A 140 18.89 -4.33 4.52
N TYR A 141 19.25 -5.27 3.65
CA TYR A 141 18.45 -5.60 2.48
C TYR A 141 18.35 -7.11 2.24
N GLN A 142 17.32 -7.53 1.51
CA GLN A 142 17.22 -8.87 0.92
C GLN A 142 17.11 -8.78 -0.59
N LYS A 143 17.75 -9.72 -1.29
CA LYS A 143 17.57 -9.90 -2.74
C LYS A 143 16.24 -10.60 -3.03
N LEU A 144 15.66 -10.24 -4.17
CA LEU A 144 14.47 -10.84 -4.73
C LEU A 144 14.83 -11.70 -5.94
N SER A 145 14.11 -12.80 -6.10
CA SER A 145 14.16 -13.70 -7.26
C SER A 145 12.81 -13.67 -7.97
N ASN A 146 12.77 -14.07 -9.24
CA ASN A 146 11.56 -13.99 -10.09
C ASN A 146 10.91 -12.60 -10.01
N PHE A 147 11.75 -11.56 -9.98
CA PHE A 147 11.30 -10.20 -9.85
C PHE A 147 10.68 -9.73 -11.17
N GLN A 148 9.50 -9.15 -11.09
CA GLN A 148 8.78 -8.64 -12.22
C GLN A 148 8.24 -7.25 -11.91
N THR A 149 8.69 -6.27 -12.68
CA THR A 149 8.04 -4.96 -12.75
C THR A 149 6.77 -5.09 -13.58
N LEU A 150 5.69 -4.50 -13.10
CA LEU A 150 4.45 -4.38 -13.84
C LEU A 150 4.50 -3.07 -14.62
N GLU A 151 4.50 -3.15 -15.95
CA GLU A 151 4.37 -1.95 -16.79
C GLU A 151 3.04 -1.23 -16.47
N TYR A 152 2.02 -1.99 -16.05
CA TYR A 152 0.76 -1.49 -15.54
C TYR A 152 0.48 -1.90 -14.09
N PRO A 153 0.44 -0.93 -13.17
CA PRO A 153 0.16 -1.20 -11.78
C PRO A 153 -1.25 -1.77 -11.51
N VAL A 154 -1.36 -2.65 -10.51
CA VAL A 154 -2.66 -2.96 -9.90
C VAL A 154 -3.06 -1.78 -9.02
N SER A 155 -4.06 -1.02 -9.44
CA SER A 155 -4.43 0.25 -8.79
C SER A 155 -4.77 0.08 -7.31
N VAL A 156 -4.61 1.14 -6.52
CA VAL A 156 -4.94 1.17 -5.08
C VAL A 156 -6.37 0.68 -4.81
N SER A 157 -7.33 1.11 -5.64
CA SER A 157 -8.73 0.68 -5.52
C SER A 157 -8.92 -0.80 -5.84
N ALA A 158 -8.20 -1.34 -6.83
CA ALA A 158 -8.21 -2.76 -7.13
C ALA A 158 -7.58 -3.57 -5.99
N VAL A 159 -6.43 -3.16 -5.46
CA VAL A 159 -5.78 -3.81 -4.31
C VAL A 159 -6.73 -3.86 -3.10
N ARG A 160 -7.38 -2.75 -2.76
CA ARG A 160 -8.39 -2.70 -1.68
C ARG A 160 -9.53 -3.70 -1.92
N LYS A 161 -10.06 -3.74 -3.15
CA LYS A 161 -11.14 -4.66 -3.51
C LYS A 161 -10.71 -6.13 -3.45
N ILE A 162 -9.51 -6.45 -3.93
CA ILE A 162 -8.94 -7.79 -3.92
C ILE A 162 -8.73 -8.30 -2.50
N LEU A 163 -8.21 -7.43 -1.63
CA LEU A 163 -7.94 -7.75 -0.22
C LEU A 163 -9.18 -7.63 0.68
N GLY A 164 -10.30 -7.07 0.19
CA GLY A 164 -11.50 -6.85 0.99
C GLY A 164 -11.34 -5.80 2.09
N ILE A 165 -10.43 -4.83 1.92
CA ILE A 165 -10.10 -3.82 2.94
C ILE A 165 -10.43 -2.40 2.50
N ASN A 166 -10.83 -1.57 3.45
CA ASN A 166 -11.15 -0.16 3.20
C ASN A 166 -9.91 0.74 3.21
N PHE A 167 -8.83 0.30 3.87
CA PHE A 167 -7.60 1.07 4.02
C PHE A 167 -6.39 0.14 3.92
N ILE A 168 -5.35 0.59 3.22
CA ILE A 168 -4.06 -0.10 3.13
C ILE A 168 -3.13 0.56 4.15
N SER A 169 -2.56 -0.22 5.05
CA SER A 169 -1.64 0.31 6.07
C SER A 169 -0.50 1.08 5.42
N SER A 170 -0.16 2.23 6.01
CA SER A 170 1.00 3.03 5.58
C SER A 170 2.33 2.47 6.11
N ASN A 171 2.34 1.31 6.79
CA ASN A 171 3.57 0.70 7.26
C ASN A 171 4.54 0.40 6.09
N VAL A 172 5.85 0.45 6.37
CA VAL A 172 6.89 0.14 5.36
C VAL A 172 6.71 -1.26 4.80
N ILE A 173 6.32 -2.21 5.66
CA ILE A 173 5.94 -3.55 5.22
C ILE A 173 4.74 -4.06 6.00
N THR A 174 3.81 -4.69 5.28
CA THR A 174 2.56 -5.23 5.82
C THR A 174 2.41 -6.69 5.40
N PRO A 175 2.26 -7.65 6.32
CA PRO A 175 1.96 -9.04 5.96
C PRO A 175 0.53 -9.12 5.36
N LEU A 176 0.33 -10.05 4.42
CA LEU A 176 -0.94 -10.22 3.71
C LEU A 176 -1.40 -11.68 3.80
N ASN A 177 -2.58 -11.91 4.37
CA ASN A 177 -3.20 -13.24 4.39
C ASN A 177 -3.67 -13.64 2.98
N ASP A 178 -4.31 -12.70 2.28
CA ASP A 178 -4.91 -12.92 0.96
C ASP A 178 -4.02 -12.45 -0.20
N GLY A 179 -2.70 -12.37 0.02
CA GLY A 179 -1.78 -11.88 -1.00
C GLY A 179 -1.76 -12.70 -2.29
N HIS A 180 -2.12 -13.98 -2.26
CA HIS A 180 -2.25 -14.82 -3.46
C HIS A 180 -3.28 -14.26 -4.46
N LYS A 181 -4.36 -13.62 -3.98
CA LYS A 181 -5.40 -13.03 -4.83
C LYS A 181 -4.87 -11.89 -5.70
N ILE A 182 -3.84 -11.17 -5.23
CA ILE A 182 -3.16 -10.15 -6.04
C ILE A 182 -2.39 -10.83 -7.19
N PHE A 183 -1.65 -11.89 -6.90
CA PHE A 183 -0.93 -12.66 -7.91
C PHE A 183 -1.88 -13.27 -8.94
N GLU A 184 -2.99 -13.85 -8.50
CA GLU A 184 -4.04 -14.35 -9.38
C GLU A 184 -4.63 -13.22 -10.21
N HIS A 185 -4.91 -12.06 -9.64
CA HIS A 185 -5.42 -10.91 -10.41
C HIS A 185 -4.44 -10.46 -11.49
N ILE A 186 -3.13 -10.45 -11.21
CA ILE A 186 -2.11 -10.10 -12.20
C ILE A 186 -2.10 -11.10 -13.37
N ASN A 187 -2.32 -12.39 -13.08
CA ASN A 187 -2.16 -13.47 -14.05
C ASN A 187 -3.46 -13.99 -14.69
N SER A 188 -4.63 -13.70 -14.12
CA SER A 188 -5.91 -14.33 -14.52
C SER A 188 -6.86 -13.40 -15.26
N VAL A 189 -6.56 -12.10 -15.40
CA VAL A 189 -7.42 -11.19 -16.15
C VAL A 189 -7.49 -11.63 -17.60
N LEU A 190 -8.68 -11.99 -18.05
CA LEU A 190 -8.96 -12.33 -19.44
C LEU A 190 -9.47 -11.11 -20.17
N HIS A 191 -8.99 -10.91 -21.39
CA HIS A 191 -9.50 -9.88 -22.28
C HIS A 191 -9.60 -10.42 -23.71
N THR A 192 -10.70 -10.12 -24.39
CA THR A 192 -10.97 -10.62 -25.74
C THR A 192 -11.24 -9.45 -26.68
N CYS A 193 -10.60 -9.46 -27.84
CA CYS A 193 -10.83 -8.45 -28.88
C CYS A 193 -12.18 -8.71 -29.55
N PRO A 194 -13.09 -7.73 -29.58
CA PRO A 194 -14.40 -7.92 -30.19
C PRO A 194 -14.34 -8.00 -31.73
N LYS A 195 -13.27 -7.50 -32.38
CA LYS A 195 -13.14 -7.50 -33.85
C LYS A 195 -12.60 -8.83 -34.40
N CYS A 196 -11.62 -9.44 -33.74
CA CYS A 196 -10.95 -10.66 -34.23
C CYS A 196 -10.94 -11.84 -33.27
N GLY A 197 -11.52 -11.70 -32.07
CA GLY A 197 -11.57 -12.79 -31.08
C GLY A 197 -10.25 -13.11 -30.38
N VAL A 198 -9.14 -12.42 -30.68
CA VAL A 198 -7.87 -12.68 -29.98
C VAL A 198 -8.03 -12.50 -28.48
N GLN A 199 -7.48 -13.42 -27.70
CA GLN A 199 -7.55 -13.42 -26.24
C GLN A 199 -6.19 -13.08 -25.65
N ALA A 200 -6.20 -12.40 -24.52
CA ALA A 200 -5.04 -12.18 -23.66
C ALA A 200 -5.40 -12.59 -22.23
N ARG A 201 -4.46 -13.25 -21.56
CA ARG A 201 -4.54 -13.64 -20.16
C ARG A 201 -3.43 -12.98 -19.35
N GLY A 202 -3.82 -12.29 -18.30
CA GLY A 202 -2.93 -11.53 -17.42
C GLY A 202 -2.47 -10.21 -18.02
N PHE A 203 -1.94 -9.34 -17.16
CA PHE A 203 -1.60 -7.96 -17.52
C PHE A 203 -0.54 -7.90 -18.63
N ASN A 204 0.47 -8.76 -18.60
CA ASN A 204 1.54 -8.80 -19.61
C ASN A 204 1.01 -9.13 -21.02
N GLU A 205 0.13 -10.12 -21.16
CA GLU A 205 -0.43 -10.45 -22.48
C GLU A 205 -1.38 -9.36 -22.95
N ILE A 206 -2.18 -8.79 -22.05
CA ILE A 206 -3.08 -7.69 -22.38
C ILE A 206 -2.27 -6.50 -22.89
N GLU A 207 -1.15 -6.19 -22.25
CA GLU A 207 -0.25 -5.16 -22.72
C GLU A 207 0.28 -5.43 -24.12
N LYS A 208 0.83 -6.64 -24.31
CA LYS A 208 1.46 -7.04 -25.55
C LYS A 208 0.47 -7.02 -26.71
N LEU A 209 -0.74 -7.54 -26.49
CA LEU A 209 -1.75 -7.74 -27.53
C LEU A 209 -2.70 -6.56 -27.71
N PHE A 210 -3.04 -5.85 -26.64
CA PHE A 210 -4.03 -4.76 -26.65
C PHE A 210 -3.41 -3.42 -26.32
N GLY A 211 -2.50 -3.37 -25.36
CA GLY A 211 -2.01 -2.13 -24.76
C GLY A 211 -3.08 -1.49 -23.88
N PHE A 212 -2.67 -0.46 -23.13
CA PHE A 212 -3.54 0.24 -22.20
C PHE A 212 -3.72 1.69 -22.65
N ARG A 213 -4.72 2.36 -22.08
CA ARG A 213 -4.97 3.79 -22.23
C ARG A 213 -4.90 4.47 -20.87
N ASN A 214 -4.14 5.56 -20.82
CA ASN A 214 -4.10 6.46 -19.68
C ASN A 214 -5.35 7.34 -19.69
N MET A 215 -6.16 7.26 -18.64
CA MET A 215 -7.22 8.24 -18.36
C MET A 215 -6.84 9.06 -17.12
N PRO A 216 -7.37 10.29 -16.95
CA PRO A 216 -6.95 11.21 -15.90
C PRO A 216 -6.96 10.65 -14.47
N HIS A 217 -7.79 9.64 -14.19
CA HIS A 217 -7.96 9.05 -12.85
C HIS A 217 -7.86 7.52 -12.81
N LYS A 218 -7.61 6.87 -13.95
CA LYS A 218 -7.49 5.40 -14.02
C LYS A 218 -6.87 4.97 -15.34
N ILE A 219 -6.24 3.82 -15.33
CA ILE A 219 -5.75 3.15 -16.53
C ILE A 219 -6.77 2.06 -16.90
N SER A 220 -7.04 1.86 -18.19
CA SER A 220 -7.96 0.83 -18.70
C SER A 220 -7.36 0.14 -19.92
N HIS A 221 -7.73 -1.13 -20.13
CA HIS A 221 -7.26 -1.90 -21.28
C HIS A 221 -7.92 -1.37 -22.55
N GLN A 222 -7.20 -1.43 -23.67
CA GLN A 222 -7.81 -1.14 -24.97
C GLN A 222 -8.79 -2.25 -25.33
N SER A 223 -10.01 -1.91 -25.72
CA SER A 223 -11.02 -2.91 -26.11
C SER A 223 -10.56 -3.72 -27.32
N TRP A 224 -9.83 -3.11 -28.25
CA TRP A 224 -9.38 -3.75 -29.50
C TRP A 224 -7.87 -4.04 -29.45
N CYS A 225 -7.49 -5.19 -30.01
CA CYS A 225 -6.08 -5.57 -30.10
C CYS A 225 -5.30 -4.61 -31.01
N ARG A 226 -3.97 -4.54 -30.83
CA ARG A 226 -3.07 -3.66 -31.59
C ARG A 226 -3.19 -3.86 -33.10
N MET A 227 -3.38 -5.10 -33.56
CA MET A 227 -3.59 -5.41 -34.98
C MET A 227 -4.89 -4.79 -35.51
N CYS A 228 -5.99 -5.01 -34.81
CA CYS A 228 -7.31 -4.50 -35.17
C CYS A 228 -7.46 -2.99 -35.11
N ARG A 229 -6.61 -2.29 -34.34
CA ARG A 229 -6.57 -0.82 -34.28
C ARG A 229 -5.76 -0.18 -35.40
N ARG A 230 -4.86 -0.92 -36.05
CA ARG A 230 -3.99 -0.44 -37.13
C ARG A 230 -4.59 -0.60 -38.53
N GLY A 231 -5.70 -1.33 -38.65
CA GLY A 231 -6.41 -1.55 -39.90
C GLY A 231 -7.91 -1.68 -39.67
#